data_AF-A0A0F9DA79-F1
#
_entry.id   AF-A0A0F9DA79-F1
#
_cell.length_a   1.000
_cell.length_b   1.000
_cell.length_c   1.000
_cell.angle_alpha   90.00
_cell.angle_beta   90.00
_cell.angle_gamma   90.00
#
_symmetry.space_group_name_H-M   'P 1'
#
loop_
_entity.id
_entity.type
_entity.pdbx_description
1 polymer ?
#
loop_
_entity_poly.entity_id
_entity_poly.type
_entity_poly.pdbx_seq_one_letter_code
_entity_poly.pdbx_strand_id
1 'polypeptide(L)'
;MNIGRRMTIGFTILIALCIVIGVIGIVQINSLSASIDQLTETDMVTTDYVMETKYDIQQMLLLIHKYEDGETEGAKTAFSEAYNDAISRISTLIGLQPSHKVGLENLDGLVDQMFNLTNGSGGIFDRVDSYFLRQAEILAEDDRIDEDLDKLISYQTDSAMIFNATAVKYDLEHQILITFQFFSADNASERTLLRSEFNTAITEFDSHIDAVINNGNATSLANSIETWHNTNFLVLVMTPETGLFDTVDGLHARDENVEEIYEQVDAYLGEGEQGLETLINVVITQHIEAARLTATTALIISITIIIIAVVAGIAVAVPTVRGIVRVTRNMERVLKAGSETSISVSNIATELAASSNEVNAASEEIASTTQEVSQNTQGQVDSLVEISKMANNISSLSHEI
;
A
#
# COMPACT_ATOMS: atom_id res chain seq x y z
N MET A 1 57.53 8.93 12.62
CA MET A 1 56.52 7.98 12.09
C MET A 1 56.54 8.05 10.57
N ASN A 2 56.85 6.94 9.89
CA ASN A 2 57.03 6.90 8.43
C ASN A 2 55.75 7.32 7.70
N ILE A 3 55.88 8.15 6.65
CA ILE A 3 54.78 8.62 5.80
C ILE A 3 53.93 7.45 5.30
N GLY A 4 54.57 6.33 4.92
CA GLY A 4 53.88 5.12 4.49
C GLY A 4 52.92 4.56 5.55
N ARG A 5 53.27 4.63 6.84
CA ARG A 5 52.41 4.15 7.95
C ARG A 5 51.19 5.05 8.16
N ARG A 6 51.33 6.36 7.94
CA ARG A 6 50.19 7.31 8.01
C ARG A 6 49.22 7.10 6.84
N MET A 7 49.76 6.89 5.64
CA MET A 7 48.96 6.69 4.44
C MET A 7 48.17 5.36 4.49
N THR A 8 48.82 4.28 4.93
CA THR A 8 48.16 2.98 5.13
C THR A 8 47.07 3.03 6.19
N ILE A 9 47.33 3.63 7.36
CA ILE A 9 46.30 3.77 8.41
C ILE A 9 45.11 4.59 7.90
N GLY A 10 45.36 5.71 7.22
CA GLY A 10 44.29 6.54 6.67
C GLY A 10 43.44 5.81 5.64
N PHE A 11 44.07 5.03 4.76
CA PHE A 11 43.37 4.22 3.76
C PHE A 11 42.57 3.08 4.40
N THR A 12 43.11 2.40 5.42
CA THR A 12 42.39 1.36 6.16
C THR A 12 41.15 1.91 6.86
N ILE A 13 41.23 3.08 7.50
CA ILE A 13 40.09 3.73 8.15
C ILE A 13 39.01 4.07 7.12
N LEU A 14 39.40 4.58 5.95
CA LEU A 14 38.46 4.97 4.90
C LEU A 14 37.73 3.74 4.33
N ILE A 15 38.45 2.64 4.09
CA ILE A 15 37.84 1.36 3.70
C ILE A 15 36.87 0.85 4.78
N ALA A 16 37.27 0.87 6.05
CA ALA A 16 36.43 0.43 7.15
C ALA A 16 35.13 1.26 7.24
N LEU A 17 35.23 2.59 7.06
CA LEU A 17 34.07 3.48 6.99
C LEU A 17 33.16 3.13 5.80
N CYS A 18 33.72 2.91 4.61
CA CYS A 18 32.94 2.50 3.44
C CYS A 18 32.20 1.17 3.67
N ILE A 19 32.83 0.20 4.34
CA ILE A 19 32.18 -1.07 4.69
C ILE A 19 31.01 -0.83 5.66
N VAL A 20 31.22 -0.01 6.70
CA VAL A 20 30.16 0.32 7.66
C VAL A 20 28.98 1.03 6.98
N ILE A 21 29.24 1.99 6.08
CA ILE A 21 28.19 2.65 5.28
C ILE A 21 27.43 1.62 4.45
N GLY A 22 28.14 0.71 3.77
CA GLY A 22 27.54 -0.34 2.96
C GLY A 22 26.63 -1.25 3.78
N VAL A 23 27.10 -1.72 4.94
CA VAL A 23 26.32 -2.59 5.84
C VAL A 23 25.09 -1.86 6.37
N ILE A 24 25.22 -0.61 6.83
CA ILE A 24 24.10 0.19 7.34
C ILE A 24 23.08 0.45 6.22
N GLY A 25 23.54 0.80 5.02
CA GLY A 25 22.68 1.02 3.87
C GLY A 25 21.88 -0.22 3.50
N ILE A 26 22.50 -1.40 3.50
CA ILE A 26 21.80 -2.67 3.26
C ILE A 26 20.74 -2.93 4.34
N VAL A 27 21.08 -2.77 5.62
CA VAL A 27 20.11 -2.97 6.71
C VAL A 27 18.92 -2.02 6.60
N GLN A 28 19.16 -0.75 6.24
CA GLN A 28 18.12 0.26 6.08
C GLN A 28 17.23 -0.02 4.87
N ILE A 29 17.81 -0.41 3.75
CA ILE A 29 17.06 -0.80 2.55
C ILE A 29 16.20 -2.02 2.86
N ASN A 30 16.74 -3.02 3.56
CA ASN A 30 15.97 -4.21 3.92
C ASN A 30 14.82 -3.88 4.88
N SER A 31 15.04 -3.00 5.87
CA SER A 31 13.97 -2.56 6.77
C SER A 31 12.89 -1.76 6.05
N LEU A 32 13.28 -0.86 5.14
CA LEU A 32 12.34 -0.09 4.34
C LEU A 32 11.55 -0.98 3.38
N SER A 33 12.23 -1.95 2.74
CA SER A 33 11.59 -2.95 1.89
C SER A 33 10.53 -3.71 2.68
N ALA A 34 10.87 -4.24 3.86
CA ALA A 34 9.91 -4.95 4.70
C ALA A 34 8.70 -4.09 5.09
N SER A 35 8.89 -2.80 5.38
CA SER A 35 7.77 -1.89 5.65
C SER A 35 6.92 -1.60 4.41
N ILE A 36 7.54 -1.48 3.23
CA ILE A 36 6.81 -1.30 1.96
C ILE A 36 6.02 -2.57 1.64
N ASP A 37 6.65 -3.74 1.75
CA ASP A 37 6.03 -5.05 1.50
C ASP A 37 4.81 -5.24 2.41
N GLN A 38 4.93 -4.93 3.70
CA GLN A 38 3.80 -4.96 4.64
C GLN A 38 2.65 -4.03 4.19
N LEU A 39 2.97 -2.79 3.81
CA LEU A 39 1.97 -1.81 3.38
C LEU A 39 1.26 -2.24 2.09
N THR A 40 2.01 -2.75 1.10
CA THR A 40 1.47 -3.09 -0.22
C THR A 40 0.80 -4.44 -0.27
N GLU A 41 1.36 -5.46 0.39
CA GLU A 41 0.87 -6.84 0.29
C GLU A 41 -0.17 -7.17 1.36
N THR A 42 -0.12 -6.50 2.52
CA THR A 42 -1.09 -6.75 3.61
C THR A 42 -2.06 -5.61 3.74
N ASP A 43 -1.58 -4.39 3.99
CA ASP A 43 -2.48 -3.36 4.47
C ASP A 43 -3.42 -2.82 3.38
N MET A 44 -2.88 -2.48 2.20
CA MET A 44 -3.69 -2.06 1.04
C MET A 44 -4.69 -3.13 0.62
N VAL A 45 -4.22 -4.39 0.54
CA VAL A 45 -5.05 -5.54 0.19
C VAL A 45 -6.17 -5.74 1.22
N THR A 46 -5.88 -5.54 2.51
CA THR A 46 -6.90 -5.60 3.57
C THR A 46 -7.96 -4.52 3.37
N THR A 47 -7.56 -3.27 3.11
CA THR A 47 -8.51 -2.17 2.87
C THR A 47 -9.40 -2.46 1.67
N ASP A 48 -8.83 -2.95 0.56
CA ASP A 48 -9.60 -3.34 -0.62
C ASP A 48 -10.64 -4.43 -0.30
N TYR A 49 -10.22 -5.48 0.42
CA TYR A 49 -11.15 -6.54 0.85
C TYR A 49 -12.25 -6.05 1.79
N VAL A 50 -11.96 -5.10 2.70
CA VAL A 50 -12.99 -4.51 3.57
C VAL A 50 -14.02 -3.73 2.75
N MET A 51 -13.57 -2.91 1.80
CA MET A 51 -14.47 -2.15 0.92
C MET A 51 -15.33 -3.07 0.05
N GLU A 52 -14.74 -4.10 -0.55
CA GLU A 52 -15.48 -5.06 -1.38
C GLU A 52 -16.47 -5.89 -0.55
N THR A 53 -16.08 -6.33 0.64
CA THR A 53 -17.00 -7.05 1.57
C THR A 53 -18.21 -6.17 1.92
N LYS A 54 -17.99 -4.89 2.22
CA LYS A 54 -19.07 -3.94 2.48
C LYS A 54 -19.98 -3.78 1.27
N TYR A 55 -19.40 -3.66 0.07
CA TYR A 55 -20.17 -3.58 -1.17
C TYR A 55 -21.05 -4.81 -1.39
N ASP A 56 -20.51 -6.02 -1.22
CA ASP A 56 -21.27 -7.26 -1.43
C ASP A 56 -22.44 -7.40 -0.45
N ILE A 57 -22.23 -7.05 0.82
CA ILE A 57 -23.28 -7.08 1.84
C ILE A 57 -24.37 -6.02 1.54
N GLN A 58 -23.98 -4.84 1.04
CA GLN A 58 -24.94 -3.84 0.54
C GLN A 58 -25.71 -4.34 -0.67
N GLN A 59 -25.06 -5.08 -1.58
CA GLN A 59 -25.76 -5.72 -2.70
C GLN A 59 -26.76 -6.78 -2.20
N MET A 60 -26.41 -7.55 -1.17
CA MET A 60 -27.35 -8.48 -0.54
C MET A 60 -28.61 -7.76 -0.06
N LEU A 61 -28.48 -6.66 0.70
CA LEU A 61 -29.61 -5.88 1.18
C LEU A 61 -30.45 -5.29 0.04
N LEU A 62 -29.80 -4.69 -0.96
CA LEU A 62 -30.48 -4.16 -2.15
C LEU A 62 -31.30 -5.24 -2.88
N LEU A 63 -30.76 -6.44 -3.01
CA LEU A 63 -31.44 -7.55 -3.68
C LEU A 63 -32.63 -8.09 -2.87
N ILE A 64 -32.61 -7.97 -1.54
CA ILE A 64 -33.75 -8.27 -0.69
C ILE A 64 -34.91 -7.33 -1.03
N HIS A 65 -34.70 -6.01 -0.94
CA HIS A 65 -35.75 -5.03 -1.22
C HIS A 65 -36.27 -5.11 -2.65
N LYS A 66 -35.39 -5.32 -3.64
CA LYS A 66 -35.82 -5.56 -5.03
C LYS A 66 -36.75 -6.76 -5.14
N TYR A 67 -36.47 -7.83 -4.41
CA TYR A 67 -37.32 -9.01 -4.40
C TYR A 67 -38.69 -8.73 -3.79
N GLU A 68 -38.72 -7.98 -2.68
CA GLU A 68 -39.94 -7.54 -1.99
C GLU A 68 -40.79 -6.61 -2.87
N ASP A 69 -40.14 -5.77 -3.68
CA ASP A 69 -40.78 -4.91 -4.69
C ASP A 69 -41.27 -5.69 -5.94
N GLY A 70 -41.03 -7.01 -6.00
CA GLY A 70 -41.46 -7.89 -7.07
C GLY A 70 -40.47 -8.08 -8.22
N GLU A 71 -39.27 -7.50 -8.16
CA GLU A 71 -38.17 -7.74 -9.11
C GLU A 71 -37.48 -9.10 -8.83
N THR A 72 -38.16 -10.20 -9.14
CA THR A 72 -37.72 -11.55 -8.74
C THR A 72 -36.73 -12.22 -9.70
N GLU A 73 -36.67 -11.80 -10.98
CA GLU A 73 -35.87 -12.47 -12.00
C GLU A 73 -34.37 -12.34 -11.72
N GLY A 74 -33.71 -13.47 -11.44
CA GLY A 74 -32.27 -13.54 -11.18
C GLY A 74 -31.83 -13.06 -9.79
N ALA A 75 -32.72 -12.44 -9.01
CA ALA A 75 -32.40 -11.84 -7.71
C ALA A 75 -31.89 -12.87 -6.68
N LYS A 76 -32.52 -14.06 -6.55
CA LYS A 76 -32.04 -15.10 -5.62
C LYS A 76 -30.64 -15.61 -5.97
N THR A 77 -30.34 -15.74 -7.28
CA THR A 77 -29.03 -16.18 -7.77
C THR A 77 -27.98 -15.12 -7.46
N ALA A 78 -28.24 -13.85 -7.82
CA ALA A 78 -27.35 -12.73 -7.53
C ALA A 78 -27.12 -12.55 -6.03
N PHE A 79 -28.15 -12.76 -5.20
CA PHE A 79 -28.04 -12.70 -3.74
C PHE A 79 -27.10 -13.78 -3.20
N SER A 80 -27.23 -15.00 -3.72
CA SER A 80 -26.34 -16.11 -3.34
C SER A 80 -24.91 -15.89 -3.80
N GLU A 81 -24.71 -15.28 -4.99
CA GLU A 81 -23.39 -14.88 -5.47
C GLU A 81 -22.76 -13.83 -4.57
N ALA A 82 -23.47 -12.74 -4.26
CA ALA A 82 -22.99 -11.69 -3.35
C ALA A 82 -22.64 -12.24 -1.95
N TYR A 83 -23.46 -13.15 -1.42
CA TYR A 83 -23.15 -13.85 -0.17
C TYR A 83 -21.85 -14.64 -0.24
N ASN A 84 -21.68 -15.50 -1.26
CA ASN A 84 -20.46 -16.32 -1.40
C ASN A 84 -19.21 -15.45 -1.55
N ASP A 85 -19.34 -14.35 -2.29
CA ASP A 85 -18.33 -13.33 -2.50
C ASP A 85 -17.94 -12.63 -1.19
N ALA A 86 -18.92 -12.25 -0.36
CA ALA A 86 -18.69 -11.67 0.96
C ALA A 86 -17.97 -12.66 1.91
N ILE A 87 -18.46 -13.89 2.05
CA ILE A 87 -17.87 -14.91 2.93
C ILE A 87 -16.43 -15.26 2.50
N SER A 88 -16.18 -15.39 1.19
CA SER A 88 -14.84 -15.64 0.66
C SER A 88 -13.84 -14.54 1.05
N ARG A 89 -14.26 -13.28 1.00
CA ARG A 89 -13.44 -12.13 1.38
C ARG A 89 -13.25 -12.03 2.89
N ILE A 90 -14.28 -12.29 3.68
CA ILE A 90 -14.17 -12.37 5.16
C ILE A 90 -13.16 -13.46 5.54
N SER A 91 -13.23 -14.64 4.93
CA SER A 91 -12.25 -15.71 5.16
C SER A 91 -10.82 -15.28 4.80
N THR A 92 -10.65 -14.48 3.75
CA THR A 92 -9.33 -13.94 3.35
C THR A 92 -8.84 -12.90 4.36
N LEU A 93 -9.72 -12.00 4.81
CA LEU A 93 -9.44 -11.01 5.85
C LEU A 93 -9.00 -11.67 7.16
N ILE A 94 -9.61 -12.80 7.55
CA ILE A 94 -9.19 -13.56 8.74
C ILE A 94 -7.73 -14.00 8.63
N GLY A 95 -7.28 -14.38 7.43
CA GLY A 95 -5.89 -14.75 7.16
C GLY A 95 -4.93 -13.55 7.17
N LEU A 96 -5.36 -12.41 6.63
CA LEU A 96 -4.54 -11.19 6.55
C LEU A 96 -4.43 -10.46 7.90
N GLN A 97 -5.49 -10.51 8.72
CA GLN A 97 -5.61 -9.75 9.96
C GLN A 97 -5.87 -10.66 11.18
N PRO A 98 -4.89 -11.50 11.57
CA PRO A 98 -5.06 -12.44 12.66
C PRO A 98 -5.34 -11.78 14.02
N SER A 99 -4.95 -10.51 14.20
CA SER A 99 -5.29 -9.72 15.40
C SER A 99 -6.79 -9.41 15.53
N HIS A 100 -7.53 -9.41 14.41
CA HIS A 100 -8.96 -9.11 14.35
C HIS A 100 -9.82 -10.35 14.10
N LYS A 101 -9.22 -11.54 14.13
CA LYS A 101 -9.86 -12.82 13.82
C LYS A 101 -11.23 -13.02 14.48
N VAL A 102 -11.35 -12.78 15.79
CA VAL A 102 -12.60 -13.01 16.53
C VAL A 102 -13.73 -12.12 16.03
N GLY A 103 -13.43 -10.85 15.72
CA GLY A 103 -14.44 -9.93 15.19
C GLY A 103 -14.85 -10.29 13.76
N LEU A 104 -13.89 -10.74 12.94
CA LEU A 104 -14.16 -11.21 11.58
C LEU A 104 -14.95 -12.52 11.55
N GLU A 105 -14.69 -13.45 12.49
CA GLU A 105 -15.51 -14.67 12.67
C GLU A 105 -16.93 -14.33 13.16
N ASN A 106 -17.09 -13.26 13.93
CA ASN A 106 -18.41 -12.77 14.30
C ASN A 106 -19.14 -12.14 13.10
N LEU A 107 -18.42 -11.35 12.29
CA LEU A 107 -18.94 -10.79 11.04
C LEU A 107 -19.41 -11.88 10.07
N ASP A 108 -18.61 -12.93 9.89
CA ASP A 108 -18.94 -14.15 9.13
C ASP A 108 -20.30 -14.73 9.59
N GLY A 109 -20.45 -14.92 10.91
CA GLY A 109 -21.69 -15.42 11.51
C GLY A 109 -22.91 -14.50 11.32
N LEU A 110 -22.72 -13.18 11.34
CA LEU A 110 -23.80 -12.22 11.06
C LEU A 110 -24.24 -12.28 9.60
N VAL A 111 -23.30 -12.35 8.65
CA VAL A 111 -23.60 -12.47 7.21
C VAL A 111 -24.30 -13.81 6.92
N ASP A 112 -23.89 -14.90 7.56
CA ASP A 112 -24.60 -16.18 7.51
C ASP A 112 -26.02 -16.09 8.06
N GLN A 113 -26.23 -15.34 9.15
CA GLN A 113 -27.56 -15.14 9.71
C GLN A 113 -28.46 -14.36 8.73
N MET A 114 -27.95 -13.29 8.10
CA MET A 114 -28.67 -12.58 7.02
C MET A 114 -29.05 -13.54 5.90
N PHE A 115 -28.10 -14.33 5.40
CA PHE A 115 -28.35 -15.29 4.33
C PHE A 115 -29.46 -16.28 4.69
N ASN A 116 -29.45 -16.82 5.91
CA ASN A 116 -30.46 -17.78 6.37
C ASN A 116 -31.84 -17.14 6.62
N LEU A 117 -31.88 -15.88 7.08
CA LEU A 117 -33.14 -15.14 7.24
C LEU A 117 -33.78 -14.85 5.88
N THR A 118 -32.98 -14.61 4.84
CA THR A 118 -33.44 -14.29 3.49
C THR A 118 -33.74 -15.51 2.64
N ASN A 119 -32.77 -16.42 2.49
CA ASN A 119 -32.77 -17.53 1.53
C ASN A 119 -32.92 -18.91 2.20
N GLY A 120 -33.00 -18.97 3.53
CA GLY A 120 -33.34 -20.20 4.25
C GLY A 120 -34.82 -20.55 4.13
N SER A 121 -35.20 -21.75 4.59
CA SER A 121 -36.60 -22.19 4.56
C SER A 121 -37.50 -21.25 5.37
N GLY A 122 -38.56 -20.77 4.73
CA GLY A 122 -39.45 -19.76 5.30
C GLY A 122 -38.82 -18.37 5.42
N GLY A 123 -37.71 -18.14 4.70
CA GLY A 123 -37.02 -16.87 4.55
C GLY A 123 -37.83 -15.82 3.84
N ILE A 124 -37.27 -14.61 3.75
CA ILE A 124 -37.89 -13.48 3.05
C ILE A 124 -38.32 -13.89 1.65
N PHE A 125 -37.43 -14.53 0.88
CA PHE A 125 -37.75 -14.97 -0.47
C PHE A 125 -38.91 -15.99 -0.54
N ASP A 126 -38.94 -16.97 0.34
CA ASP A 126 -40.04 -17.95 0.41
C ASP A 126 -41.36 -17.30 0.81
N ARG A 127 -41.32 -16.29 1.69
CA ARG A 127 -42.50 -15.57 2.18
C ARG A 127 -43.08 -14.61 1.15
N VAL A 128 -42.22 -13.90 0.41
CA VAL A 128 -42.65 -13.06 -0.71
C VAL A 128 -43.31 -13.92 -1.80
N ASP A 129 -42.71 -15.07 -2.13
CA ASP A 129 -43.30 -16.02 -3.09
C ASP A 129 -44.67 -16.53 -2.59
N SER A 130 -44.75 -16.86 -1.31
CA SER A 130 -45.99 -17.30 -0.67
C SER A 130 -47.05 -16.20 -0.68
N TYR A 131 -46.67 -14.95 -0.42
CA TYR A 131 -47.56 -13.79 -0.49
C TYR A 131 -48.14 -13.62 -1.89
N PHE A 132 -47.30 -13.59 -2.93
CA PHE A 132 -47.77 -13.44 -4.31
C PHE A 132 -48.67 -14.60 -4.75
N LEU A 133 -48.36 -15.82 -4.31
CA LEU A 133 -49.22 -16.98 -4.55
C LEU A 133 -50.59 -16.80 -3.87
N ARG A 134 -50.64 -16.41 -2.59
CA ARG A 134 -51.90 -16.18 -1.87
C ARG A 134 -52.71 -15.05 -2.49
N GLN A 135 -52.06 -13.98 -2.92
CA GLN A 135 -52.71 -12.87 -3.61
C GLN A 135 -53.35 -13.32 -4.92
N ALA A 136 -52.65 -14.13 -5.71
CA ALA A 136 -53.20 -14.69 -6.94
C ALA A 136 -54.38 -15.64 -6.69
N GLU A 137 -54.32 -16.45 -5.61
CA GLU A 137 -55.43 -17.31 -5.18
C GLU A 137 -56.64 -16.49 -4.74
N ILE A 138 -56.44 -15.41 -3.98
CA ILE A 138 -57.52 -14.50 -3.55
C ILE A 138 -58.20 -13.85 -4.77
N LEU A 139 -57.42 -13.33 -5.72
CA LEU A 139 -57.96 -12.75 -6.97
C LEU A 139 -58.76 -13.78 -7.78
N ALA A 140 -58.27 -15.02 -7.87
CA ALA A 140 -58.99 -16.08 -8.59
C ALA A 140 -60.30 -16.48 -7.89
N GLU A 141 -60.34 -16.46 -6.56
CA GLU A 141 -61.55 -16.72 -5.78
C GLU A 141 -62.53 -15.53 -5.85
N ASP A 142 -62.05 -14.29 -5.92
CA ASP A 142 -62.85 -13.08 -6.18
C ASP A 142 -63.56 -13.13 -7.53
N ASP A 143 -62.81 -13.38 -8.61
CA ASP A 143 -63.37 -13.55 -9.97
C ASP A 143 -64.45 -14.64 -10.03
N ARG A 144 -64.29 -15.70 -9.22
CA ARG A 144 -65.21 -16.82 -9.19
C ARG A 144 -66.51 -16.50 -8.45
N ILE A 145 -66.44 -15.76 -7.35
CA ILE A 145 -67.60 -15.49 -6.50
C ILE A 145 -68.43 -14.30 -7.00
N ASP A 146 -67.84 -13.39 -7.77
CA ASP A 146 -68.51 -12.18 -8.29
C ASP A 146 -69.83 -12.49 -9.02
N GLU A 147 -69.84 -13.51 -9.90
CA GLU A 147 -71.06 -13.92 -10.61
C GLU A 147 -72.15 -14.43 -9.66
N ASP A 148 -71.78 -15.12 -8.59
CA ASP A 148 -72.71 -15.66 -7.60
C ASP A 148 -73.27 -14.56 -6.69
N LEU A 149 -72.48 -13.53 -6.37
CA LEU A 149 -72.94 -12.33 -5.66
C LEU A 149 -73.94 -11.53 -6.50
N ASP A 150 -73.67 -11.34 -7.79
CA ASP A 150 -74.60 -10.67 -8.72
C ASP A 150 -75.92 -11.44 -8.85
N LYS A 151 -75.85 -12.78 -8.95
CA LYS A 151 -77.04 -13.64 -8.92
C LYS A 151 -77.79 -13.49 -7.61
N LEU A 152 -77.09 -13.50 -6.47
CA LEU A 152 -77.70 -13.36 -5.15
C LEU A 152 -78.54 -12.09 -5.06
N ILE A 153 -78.02 -10.96 -5.53
CA ILE A 153 -78.72 -9.67 -5.59
C ILE A 153 -79.93 -9.77 -6.51
N SER A 154 -79.76 -10.31 -7.73
CA SER A 154 -80.83 -10.40 -8.73
C SER A 154 -82.01 -11.28 -8.33
N TYR A 155 -81.80 -12.25 -7.43
CA TYR A 155 -82.83 -13.15 -6.95
C TYR A 155 -83.64 -12.57 -5.78
N GLN A 156 -83.20 -11.49 -5.14
CA GLN A 156 -83.96 -10.85 -4.08
C GLN A 156 -85.09 -9.99 -4.66
N THR A 157 -86.27 -10.06 -4.04
CA THR A 157 -87.43 -9.24 -4.43
C THR A 157 -87.83 -8.22 -3.37
N ASP A 158 -87.42 -8.42 -2.12
CA ASP A 158 -87.66 -7.49 -1.03
C ASP A 158 -86.53 -6.45 -0.96
N SER A 159 -86.88 -5.17 -0.78
CA SER A 159 -85.90 -4.08 -0.79
C SER A 159 -84.85 -4.19 0.32
N ALA A 160 -85.21 -4.72 1.50
CA ALA A 160 -84.24 -4.92 2.57
C ALA A 160 -83.29 -6.09 2.24
N MET A 161 -83.78 -7.13 1.57
CA MET A 161 -82.93 -8.25 1.13
C MET A 161 -82.03 -7.88 -0.04
N ILE A 162 -82.49 -7.04 -0.98
CA ILE A 162 -81.62 -6.47 -2.03
C ILE A 162 -80.49 -5.66 -1.40
N PHE A 163 -80.81 -4.83 -0.40
CA PHE A 163 -79.80 -4.07 0.35
C PHE A 163 -78.78 -5.00 1.02
N ASN A 164 -79.22 -6.01 1.79
CA ASN A 164 -78.31 -6.93 2.45
C ASN A 164 -77.45 -7.73 1.45
N ALA A 165 -78.02 -8.24 0.36
CA ALA A 165 -77.25 -8.94 -0.67
C ALA A 165 -76.21 -8.02 -1.36
N THR A 166 -76.52 -6.73 -1.51
CA THR A 166 -75.58 -5.74 -2.03
C THR A 166 -74.48 -5.45 -1.00
N ALA A 167 -74.84 -5.38 0.28
CA ALA A 167 -73.89 -5.18 1.37
C ALA A 167 -72.92 -6.36 1.50
N VAL A 168 -73.37 -7.61 1.33
CA VAL A 168 -72.49 -8.80 1.27
C VAL A 168 -71.38 -8.63 0.22
N LYS A 169 -71.74 -8.19 -0.99
CA LYS A 169 -70.76 -7.94 -2.06
C LYS A 169 -69.77 -6.85 -1.66
N TYR A 170 -70.28 -5.74 -1.14
CA TYR A 170 -69.45 -4.62 -0.66
C TYR A 170 -68.50 -5.03 0.46
N ASP A 171 -68.98 -5.78 1.46
CA ASP A 171 -68.19 -6.22 2.61
C ASP A 171 -67.06 -7.14 2.16
N LEU A 172 -67.32 -8.03 1.19
CA LEU A 172 -66.29 -8.88 0.60
C LEU A 172 -65.24 -8.08 -0.19
N GLU A 173 -65.67 -7.17 -1.07
CA GLU A 173 -64.77 -6.28 -1.80
C GLU A 173 -63.90 -5.45 -0.83
N HIS A 174 -64.49 -5.00 0.28
CA HIS A 174 -63.78 -4.29 1.32
C HIS A 174 -62.75 -5.18 2.03
N GLN A 175 -63.12 -6.41 2.39
CA GLN A 175 -62.18 -7.39 2.94
C GLN A 175 -60.99 -7.62 2.00
N ILE A 176 -61.24 -7.82 0.71
CA ILE A 176 -60.20 -8.01 -0.31
C ILE A 176 -59.29 -6.78 -0.38
N LEU A 177 -59.85 -5.56 -0.41
CA LEU A 177 -59.06 -4.33 -0.39
C LEU A 177 -58.13 -4.25 0.83
N ILE A 178 -58.62 -4.61 2.02
CA ILE A 178 -57.82 -4.64 3.24
C ILE A 178 -56.65 -5.62 3.10
N THR A 179 -56.83 -6.78 2.45
CA THR A 179 -55.72 -7.73 2.22
C THR A 179 -54.59 -7.14 1.36
N PHE A 180 -54.92 -6.30 0.37
CA PHE A 180 -53.92 -5.58 -0.43
C PHE A 180 -53.21 -4.50 0.40
N GLN A 181 -53.97 -3.73 1.18
CA GLN A 181 -53.41 -2.68 2.04
C GLN A 181 -52.53 -3.24 3.15
N PHE A 182 -52.80 -4.46 3.62
CA PHE A 182 -52.04 -5.11 4.69
C PHE A 182 -50.57 -5.32 4.34
N PHE A 183 -50.26 -5.61 3.08
CA PHE A 183 -48.88 -5.75 2.60
C PHE A 183 -48.14 -4.41 2.52
N SER A 184 -48.84 -3.35 2.13
CA SER A 184 -48.27 -2.00 2.03
C SER A 184 -48.24 -1.23 3.36
N ALA A 185 -48.61 -1.87 4.47
CA ALA A 185 -48.66 -1.20 5.77
C ALA A 185 -47.24 -0.86 6.26
N ASP A 186 -47.03 0.39 6.64
CA ASP A 186 -45.70 0.93 6.97
C ASP A 186 -45.12 0.32 8.26
N ASN A 187 -45.97 -0.20 9.14
CA ASN A 187 -45.56 -0.71 10.44
C ASN A 187 -46.57 -1.70 11.07
N ALA A 188 -46.14 -2.38 12.13
CA ALA A 188 -46.95 -3.36 12.84
C ALA A 188 -48.25 -2.80 13.48
N SER A 189 -48.26 -1.50 13.84
CA SER A 189 -49.46 -0.88 14.43
C SER A 189 -50.55 -0.70 13.38
N GLU A 190 -50.18 -0.30 12.16
CA GLU A 190 -51.09 -0.21 11.03
C GLU A 190 -51.63 -1.59 10.62
N ARG A 191 -50.77 -2.63 10.55
CA ARG A 191 -51.23 -4.00 10.33
C ARG A 191 -52.22 -4.48 11.39
N THR A 192 -52.00 -4.12 12.65
CA THR A 192 -52.93 -4.43 13.75
C THR A 192 -54.30 -3.76 13.53
N LEU A 193 -54.31 -2.49 13.10
CA LEU A 193 -55.54 -1.76 12.78
C LEU A 193 -56.28 -2.41 11.60
N LEU A 194 -55.58 -2.71 10.50
CA LEU A 194 -56.15 -3.37 9.33
C LEU A 194 -56.72 -4.74 9.66
N ARG A 195 -56.06 -5.54 10.52
CA ARG A 195 -56.61 -6.82 11.00
C ARG A 195 -57.89 -6.63 11.81
N SER A 196 -57.99 -5.56 12.60
CA SER A 196 -59.21 -5.22 13.34
C SER A 196 -60.34 -4.78 12.40
N GLU A 197 -60.02 -4.00 11.37
CA GLU A 197 -60.97 -3.58 10.33
C GLU A 197 -61.47 -4.77 9.53
N PHE A 198 -60.58 -5.68 9.13
CA PHE A 198 -60.92 -6.93 8.47
C PHE A 198 -61.90 -7.77 9.29
N ASN A 199 -61.63 -7.96 10.59
CA ASN A 199 -62.54 -8.69 11.47
C ASN A 199 -63.91 -8.01 11.65
N THR A 200 -63.96 -6.69 11.54
CA THR A 200 -65.23 -5.94 11.55
C THR A 200 -66.00 -6.22 10.27
N ALA A 201 -65.33 -6.17 9.12
CA ALA A 201 -65.94 -6.48 7.83
C ALA A 201 -66.42 -7.94 7.72
N ILE A 202 -65.74 -8.90 8.37
CA ILE A 202 -66.25 -10.28 8.51
C ILE A 202 -67.58 -10.28 9.27
N THR A 203 -67.65 -9.57 10.40
CA THR A 203 -68.86 -9.53 11.24
C THR A 203 -70.03 -8.89 10.48
N GLU A 204 -69.76 -7.87 9.68
CA GLU A 204 -70.74 -7.21 8.81
C GLU A 204 -71.21 -8.15 7.70
N PHE A 205 -70.28 -8.82 7.01
CA PHE A 205 -70.58 -9.84 6.00
C PHE A 205 -71.48 -10.93 6.56
N ASP A 206 -71.10 -11.52 7.70
CA ASP A 206 -71.85 -12.60 8.37
C ASP A 206 -73.27 -12.15 8.73
N SER A 207 -73.41 -10.93 9.28
CA SER A 207 -74.71 -10.34 9.60
C SER A 207 -75.59 -10.15 8.36
N HIS A 208 -75.04 -9.64 7.26
CA HIS A 208 -75.79 -9.41 6.03
C HIS A 208 -76.16 -10.72 5.32
N ILE A 209 -75.24 -11.69 5.23
CA ILE A 209 -75.52 -12.98 4.59
C ILE A 209 -76.54 -13.79 5.40
N ASP A 210 -76.46 -13.77 6.74
CA ASP A 210 -77.46 -14.39 7.62
C ASP A 210 -78.85 -13.81 7.40
N ALA A 211 -78.96 -12.50 7.23
CA ALA A 211 -80.24 -11.86 6.97
C ALA A 211 -80.85 -12.36 5.65
N VAL A 212 -80.02 -12.54 4.60
CA VAL A 212 -80.44 -13.08 3.30
C VAL A 212 -80.77 -14.58 3.38
N ILE A 213 -80.01 -15.38 4.13
CA ILE A 213 -80.28 -16.81 4.37
C ILE A 213 -81.65 -16.98 5.01
N ASN A 214 -81.93 -16.22 6.06
CA ASN A 214 -83.12 -16.38 6.89
C ASN A 214 -84.39 -15.75 6.30
N ASN A 215 -84.27 -14.71 5.49
CA ASN A 215 -85.42 -13.92 5.02
C ASN A 215 -85.49 -13.71 3.50
N GLY A 216 -84.48 -14.14 2.74
CA GLY A 216 -84.38 -13.96 1.30
C GLY A 216 -84.95 -15.11 0.46
N ASN A 217 -84.97 -14.92 -0.87
CA ASN A 217 -85.51 -15.89 -1.83
C ASN A 217 -84.47 -16.87 -2.41
N ALA A 218 -83.18 -16.71 -2.04
CA ALA A 218 -82.06 -17.45 -2.61
C ALA A 218 -81.20 -18.14 -1.53
N THR A 219 -81.84 -18.66 -0.49
CA THR A 219 -81.18 -19.25 0.69
C THR A 219 -80.09 -20.27 0.32
N SER A 220 -80.31 -21.14 -0.67
CA SER A 220 -79.28 -22.13 -1.07
C SER A 220 -78.02 -21.49 -1.65
N LEU A 221 -78.15 -20.42 -2.42
CA LEU A 221 -77.01 -19.69 -2.98
C LEU A 221 -76.29 -18.92 -1.88
N ALA A 222 -77.04 -18.26 -0.98
CA ALA A 222 -76.48 -17.56 0.17
C ALA A 222 -75.67 -18.49 1.08
N ASN A 223 -76.18 -19.69 1.41
CA ASN A 223 -75.42 -20.70 2.15
C ASN A 223 -74.14 -21.15 1.41
N SER A 224 -74.19 -21.25 0.08
CA SER A 224 -73.01 -21.60 -0.73
C SER A 224 -71.94 -20.52 -0.66
N ILE A 225 -72.34 -19.24 -0.72
CA ILE A 225 -71.44 -18.08 -0.60
C ILE A 225 -70.84 -18.01 0.80
N GLU A 226 -71.64 -18.16 1.86
CA GLU A 226 -71.17 -18.21 3.24
C GLU A 226 -70.18 -19.36 3.47
N THR A 227 -70.50 -20.55 2.96
CA THR A 227 -69.61 -21.71 3.06
C THR A 227 -68.28 -21.42 2.36
N TRP A 228 -68.33 -20.93 1.13
CA TRP A 228 -67.13 -20.54 0.37
C TRP A 228 -66.30 -19.50 1.11
N HIS A 229 -66.93 -18.45 1.65
CA HIS A 229 -66.24 -17.40 2.40
C HIS A 229 -65.44 -18.00 3.56
N ASN A 230 -66.08 -18.87 4.34
CA ASN A 230 -65.49 -19.45 5.54
C ASN A 230 -64.45 -20.55 5.24
N THR A 231 -64.62 -21.34 4.17
CA THR A 231 -63.75 -22.49 3.89
C THR A 231 -62.66 -22.23 2.86
N ASN A 232 -62.82 -21.21 2.04
CA ASN A 232 -61.89 -20.87 0.97
C ASN A 232 -61.24 -19.52 1.24
N PHE A 233 -62.02 -18.44 1.22
CA PHE A 233 -61.48 -17.08 1.32
C PHE A 233 -60.79 -16.81 2.66
N LEU A 234 -61.48 -17.00 3.79
CA LEU A 234 -60.89 -16.75 5.11
C LEU A 234 -59.70 -17.67 5.41
N VAL A 235 -59.68 -18.89 4.86
CA VAL A 235 -58.54 -19.79 4.98
C VAL A 235 -57.30 -19.22 4.28
N LEU A 236 -57.45 -18.61 3.10
CA LEU A 236 -56.33 -17.97 2.40
C LEU A 236 -55.78 -16.75 3.15
N VAL A 237 -56.63 -16.02 3.88
CA VAL A 237 -56.23 -14.77 4.55
C VAL A 237 -55.72 -15.02 5.97
N MET A 238 -56.44 -15.81 6.77
CA MET A 238 -56.30 -15.85 8.23
C MET A 238 -55.72 -17.14 8.80
N THR A 239 -55.47 -18.18 7.98
CA THR A 239 -54.92 -19.44 8.51
C THR A 239 -53.58 -19.18 9.20
N PRO A 240 -53.38 -19.64 10.44
CA PRO A 240 -52.11 -19.45 11.12
C PRO A 240 -50.93 -19.95 10.29
N GLU A 241 -49.82 -19.20 10.30
CA GLU A 241 -48.56 -19.49 9.60
C GLU A 241 -48.61 -19.45 8.06
N THR A 242 -49.72 -19.82 7.43
CA THR A 242 -49.83 -19.99 5.97
C THR A 242 -50.81 -19.05 5.28
N GLY A 243 -51.63 -18.34 6.05
CA GLY A 243 -52.53 -17.30 5.57
C GLY A 243 -51.76 -16.02 5.23
N LEU A 244 -52.37 -15.18 4.40
CA LEU A 244 -51.77 -13.94 3.92
C LEU A 244 -51.26 -13.05 5.07
N PHE A 245 -52.07 -12.82 6.10
CA PHE A 245 -51.67 -11.91 7.18
C PHE A 245 -50.45 -12.41 7.96
N ASP A 246 -50.42 -13.69 8.33
CA ASP A 246 -49.29 -14.26 9.07
C ASP A 246 -48.04 -14.42 8.19
N THR A 247 -48.22 -14.61 6.88
CA THR A 247 -47.13 -14.61 5.91
C THR A 247 -46.44 -13.25 5.87
N VAL A 248 -47.23 -12.17 5.76
CA VAL A 248 -46.76 -10.77 5.71
C VAL A 248 -46.17 -10.33 7.05
N ASP A 249 -46.80 -10.66 8.18
CA ASP A 249 -46.22 -10.34 9.50
C ASP A 249 -44.86 -11.03 9.69
N GLY A 250 -44.75 -12.30 9.29
CA GLY A 250 -43.48 -13.02 9.33
C GLY A 250 -42.44 -12.54 8.32
N LEU A 251 -42.86 -11.94 7.21
CA LEU A 251 -41.97 -11.29 6.24
C LEU A 251 -41.32 -10.05 6.87
N HIS A 252 -42.14 -9.10 7.33
CA HIS A 252 -41.63 -7.87 7.95
C HIS A 252 -40.78 -8.14 9.19
N ALA A 253 -41.15 -9.12 10.02
CA ALA A 253 -40.34 -9.48 11.18
C ALA A 253 -38.95 -10.01 10.78
N ARG A 254 -38.82 -10.68 9.62
CA ARG A 254 -37.52 -11.14 9.12
C ARG A 254 -36.72 -10.01 8.47
N ASP A 255 -37.39 -9.15 7.72
CA ASP A 255 -36.79 -7.96 7.13
C ASP A 255 -36.20 -7.04 8.23
N GLU A 256 -36.96 -6.75 9.29
CA GLU A 256 -36.49 -5.97 10.46
C GLU A 256 -35.25 -6.62 11.12
N ASN A 257 -35.23 -7.95 11.24
CA ASN A 257 -34.04 -8.66 11.76
C ASN A 257 -32.83 -8.54 10.81
N VAL A 258 -33.05 -8.59 9.49
CA VAL A 258 -31.98 -8.41 8.51
C VAL A 258 -31.41 -7.00 8.60
N GLU A 259 -32.26 -5.98 8.72
CA GLU A 259 -31.83 -4.59 8.88
C GLU A 259 -31.04 -4.39 10.18
N GLU A 260 -31.50 -4.94 11.32
CA GLU A 260 -30.74 -4.88 12.57
C GLU A 260 -29.37 -5.57 12.47
N ILE A 261 -29.29 -6.69 11.75
CA ILE A 261 -28.01 -7.38 11.50
C ILE A 261 -27.13 -6.54 10.57
N TYR A 262 -27.70 -5.95 9.51
CA TYR A 262 -26.98 -5.09 8.60
C TYR A 262 -26.40 -3.86 9.32
N GLU A 263 -27.14 -3.23 10.23
CA GLU A 263 -26.64 -2.14 11.07
C GLU A 263 -25.43 -2.58 11.91
N GLN A 264 -25.46 -3.79 12.49
CA GLN A 264 -24.32 -4.34 13.24
C GLN A 264 -23.11 -4.60 12.34
N VAL A 265 -23.36 -5.11 11.13
CA VAL A 265 -22.33 -5.37 10.12
C VAL A 265 -21.69 -4.06 9.64
N ASP A 266 -22.49 -3.05 9.30
CA ASP A 266 -22.00 -1.74 8.86
C ASP A 266 -21.25 -1.02 9.99
N ALA A 267 -21.73 -1.11 11.24
CA ALA A 267 -21.02 -0.58 12.39
C ALA A 267 -19.66 -1.27 12.61
N TYR A 268 -19.56 -2.58 12.37
CA TYR A 268 -18.31 -3.32 12.47
C TYR A 268 -17.35 -3.02 11.31
N LEU A 269 -17.85 -2.87 10.09
CA LEU A 269 -17.00 -2.62 8.90
C LEU A 269 -16.62 -1.14 8.73
N GLY A 270 -17.47 -0.21 9.13
CA GLY A 270 -17.37 1.22 8.81
C GLY A 270 -16.45 2.06 9.69
N GLU A 271 -16.70 3.38 9.70
CA GLU A 271 -15.84 4.42 10.30
C GLU A 271 -16.02 4.61 11.82
N GLY A 272 -16.70 3.70 12.52
CA GLY A 272 -16.85 3.77 13.98
C GLY A 272 -15.49 3.68 14.71
N GLU A 273 -15.42 4.11 15.98
CA GLU A 273 -14.19 4.02 16.79
C GLU A 273 -13.67 2.56 16.91
N GLN A 274 -14.59 1.60 16.84
CA GLN A 274 -14.31 0.16 16.85
C GLN A 274 -14.43 -0.50 15.46
N GLY A 275 -14.71 0.29 14.43
CA GLY A 275 -14.88 -0.19 13.07
C GLY A 275 -13.56 -0.69 12.49
N LEU A 276 -13.63 -1.80 11.76
CA LEU A 276 -12.48 -2.47 11.18
C LEU A 276 -11.71 -1.55 10.24
N GLU A 277 -12.40 -0.76 9.41
CA GLU A 277 -11.79 0.24 8.54
C GLU A 277 -10.98 1.27 9.34
N THR A 278 -11.55 1.82 10.42
CA THR A 278 -10.84 2.76 11.31
C THR A 278 -9.60 2.13 11.92
N LEU A 279 -9.70 0.89 12.41
CA LEU A 279 -8.59 0.18 13.02
C LEU A 279 -7.46 -0.11 12.01
N ILE A 280 -7.81 -0.52 10.79
CA ILE A 280 -6.85 -0.73 9.70
C ILE A 280 -6.18 0.58 9.32
N ASN A 281 -6.95 1.67 9.18
CA ASN A 281 -6.41 2.99 8.84
C ASN A 281 -5.42 3.51 9.90
N VAL A 282 -5.67 3.21 11.18
CA VAL A 282 -4.72 3.51 12.26
C VAL A 282 -3.43 2.70 12.10
N VAL A 283 -3.52 1.40 11.82
CA VAL A 283 -2.34 0.54 11.60
C VAL A 283 -1.56 0.98 10.36
N ILE A 284 -2.23 1.27 9.25
CA ILE A 284 -1.62 1.83 8.02
C ILE A 284 -0.87 3.12 8.35
N THR A 285 -1.50 4.03 9.09
CA THR A 285 -0.87 5.30 9.47
C THR A 285 0.38 5.05 10.31
N GLN A 286 0.33 4.12 11.26
CA GLN A 286 1.50 3.73 12.06
C GLN A 286 2.62 3.11 11.20
N HIS A 287 2.29 2.26 10.23
CA HIS A 287 3.26 1.68 9.31
C HIS A 287 3.88 2.72 8.38
N ILE A 288 3.10 3.67 7.87
CA ILE A 288 3.59 4.82 7.09
C ILE A 288 4.55 5.67 7.94
N GLU A 289 4.19 5.96 9.19
CA GLU A 289 5.04 6.73 10.10
C GLU A 289 6.34 5.97 10.44
N ALA A 290 6.28 4.66 10.68
CA ALA A 290 7.43 3.82 10.94
C ALA A 290 8.37 3.75 9.72
N ALA A 291 7.81 3.58 8.51
CA ALA A 291 8.57 3.61 7.26
C ALA A 291 9.23 4.98 7.05
N ARG A 292 8.50 6.07 7.30
CA ARG A 292 9.01 7.44 7.22
C ARG A 292 10.14 7.69 8.23
N LEU A 293 9.99 7.23 9.47
CA LEU A 293 11.02 7.34 10.51
C LEU A 293 12.27 6.56 10.11
N THR A 294 12.10 5.34 9.59
CA THR A 294 13.20 4.49 9.09
C THR A 294 13.94 5.17 7.93
N ALA A 295 13.22 5.72 6.96
CA ALA A 295 13.80 6.48 5.85
C ALA A 295 14.54 7.76 6.34
N THR A 296 13.94 8.48 7.29
CA THR A 296 14.52 9.72 7.82
C THR A 296 15.78 9.45 8.63
N THR A 297 15.75 8.45 9.52
CA THR A 297 16.93 8.02 10.29
C THR A 297 18.02 7.50 9.37
N ALA A 298 17.66 6.78 8.31
CA ALA A 298 18.59 6.34 7.28
C ALA A 298 19.33 7.50 6.60
N LEU A 299 18.58 8.53 6.22
CA LEU A 299 19.14 9.73 5.61
C LEU A 299 20.05 10.49 6.58
N ILE A 300 19.64 10.67 7.84
CA ILE A 300 20.46 11.33 8.87
C ILE A 300 21.77 10.57 9.12
N ILE A 301 21.71 9.25 9.26
CA ILE A 301 22.89 8.41 9.47
C ILE A 301 23.82 8.51 8.26
N SER A 302 23.28 8.41 7.04
CA SER A 302 24.05 8.52 5.81
C SER A 302 24.79 9.87 5.71
N ILE A 303 24.09 10.98 5.96
CA ILE A 303 24.70 12.33 5.97
C ILE A 303 25.78 12.42 7.05
N THR A 304 25.51 11.94 8.26
CA THR A 304 26.45 12.00 9.38
C THR A 304 27.73 11.23 9.08
N ILE A 305 27.62 10.03 8.49
CA ILE A 305 28.80 9.23 8.15
C ILE A 305 29.59 9.88 6.99
N ILE A 306 28.92 10.46 5.99
CA ILE A 306 29.58 11.23 4.92
C ILE A 306 30.40 12.39 5.52
N ILE A 307 29.83 13.14 6.46
CA ILE A 307 30.53 14.23 7.15
C ILE A 307 31.76 13.68 7.88
N ILE A 308 31.62 12.59 8.64
CA ILE A 308 32.75 11.94 9.33
C ILE A 308 33.83 11.51 8.35
N ALA A 309 33.46 10.91 7.22
CA ALA A 309 34.39 10.45 6.19
C ALA A 309 35.15 11.63 5.55
N VAL A 310 34.47 12.74 5.25
CA VAL A 310 35.10 13.96 4.72
C VAL A 310 36.06 14.56 5.74
N VAL A 311 35.66 14.69 7.01
CA VAL A 311 36.51 15.23 8.08
C VAL A 311 37.73 14.34 8.31
N ALA A 312 37.55 13.02 8.36
CA ALA A 312 38.64 12.06 8.48
C ALA A 312 39.60 12.13 7.27
N GLY A 313 39.04 12.24 6.06
CA GLY A 313 39.80 12.42 4.83
C GLY A 313 40.68 13.67 4.87
N ILE A 314 40.12 14.82 5.27
CA ILE A 314 40.86 16.07 5.44
C ILE A 314 41.96 15.92 6.51
N ALA A 315 41.63 15.31 7.66
CA ALA A 315 42.57 15.11 8.77
C ALA A 315 43.79 14.25 8.38
N VAL A 316 43.62 13.29 7.47
CA VAL A 316 44.72 12.47 6.92
C VAL A 316 45.44 13.19 5.78
N ALA A 317 44.71 13.86 4.89
CA ALA A 317 45.27 14.50 3.69
C ALA A 317 46.20 15.67 4.05
N VAL A 318 45.79 16.56 4.96
CA VAL A 318 46.53 17.79 5.27
C VAL A 318 47.96 17.51 5.78
N PRO A 319 48.19 16.64 6.79
CA PRO A 319 49.53 16.31 7.25
C PRO A 319 50.36 15.59 6.19
N THR A 320 49.73 14.78 5.34
CA THR A 320 50.40 14.02 4.27
C THR A 320 50.91 14.97 3.19
N VAL A 321 50.06 15.88 2.70
CA VAL A 321 50.46 16.92 1.74
C VAL A 321 51.55 17.81 2.33
N ARG A 322 51.42 18.26 3.59
CA ARG A 322 52.48 19.03 4.26
C ARG A 322 53.79 18.25 4.35
N GLY A 323 53.72 16.94 4.63
CA GLY A 323 54.86 16.04 4.66
C GLY A 323 55.57 15.95 3.31
N ILE A 324 54.81 15.73 2.23
CA ILE A 324 55.33 15.68 0.86
C ILE A 324 55.97 17.02 0.49
N VAL A 325 55.28 18.14 0.69
CA VAL A 325 55.82 19.49 0.40
C VAL A 325 57.14 19.74 1.12
N ARG A 326 57.30 19.29 2.37
CA ARG A 326 58.57 19.39 3.10
C ARG A 326 59.66 18.54 2.44
N VAL A 327 59.36 17.30 2.06
CA VAL A 327 60.32 16.42 1.37
C VAL A 327 60.71 17.02 0.01
N THR A 328 59.74 17.52 -0.77
CA THR A 328 59.98 18.16 -2.06
C THR A 328 60.86 19.40 -1.91
N ARG A 329 60.59 20.29 -0.95
CA ARG A 329 61.45 21.46 -0.67
C ARG A 329 62.86 21.07 -0.23
N ASN A 330 62.98 20.00 0.56
CA ASN A 330 64.29 19.48 0.96
C ASN A 330 65.05 18.91 -0.23
N MET A 331 64.38 18.14 -1.12
CA MET A 331 64.98 17.66 -2.36
C MET A 331 65.34 18.81 -3.30
N GLU A 332 64.50 19.84 -3.42
CA GLU A 332 64.79 21.04 -4.20
C GLU A 332 66.05 21.74 -3.68
N ARG A 333 66.20 21.88 -2.36
CA ARG A 333 67.43 22.41 -1.75
C ARG A 333 68.64 21.52 -2.02
N VAL A 334 68.50 20.20 -1.90
CA VAL A 334 69.59 19.25 -2.17
C VAL A 334 69.99 19.30 -3.64
N LEU A 335 69.02 19.36 -4.56
CA LEU A 335 69.26 19.51 -6.00
C LEU A 335 69.92 20.84 -6.32
N LYS A 336 69.48 21.94 -5.69
CA LYS A 336 70.10 23.26 -5.86
C LYS A 336 71.52 23.30 -5.32
N ALA A 337 71.75 22.78 -4.11
CA ALA A 337 73.09 22.68 -3.52
C ALA A 337 74.00 21.74 -4.34
N GLY A 338 73.46 20.61 -4.82
CA GLY A 338 74.17 19.69 -5.71
C GLY A 338 74.50 20.33 -7.06
N SER A 339 73.59 21.14 -7.61
CA SER A 339 73.81 21.91 -8.83
C SER A 339 74.88 23.00 -8.64
N GLU A 340 74.82 23.76 -7.55
CA GLU A 340 75.83 24.77 -7.21
C GLU A 340 77.21 24.11 -7.02
N THR A 341 77.25 22.97 -6.34
CA THR A 341 78.48 22.17 -6.18
C THR A 341 78.98 21.66 -7.53
N SER A 342 78.09 21.19 -8.41
CA SER A 342 78.44 20.72 -9.75
C SER A 342 78.99 21.86 -10.63
N ILE A 343 78.43 23.06 -10.54
CA ILE A 343 78.96 24.27 -11.19
C ILE A 343 80.35 24.60 -10.65
N SER A 344 80.53 24.55 -9.32
CA SER A 344 81.82 24.80 -8.68
C SER A 344 82.87 23.78 -9.14
N VAL A 345 82.53 22.48 -9.21
CA VAL A 345 83.43 21.45 -9.76
C VAL A 345 83.71 21.68 -11.25
N SER A 346 82.71 22.07 -12.04
CA SER A 346 82.90 22.41 -13.46
C SER A 346 83.82 23.62 -13.66
N ASN A 347 83.69 24.65 -12.82
CA ASN A 347 84.57 25.80 -12.83
C ASN A 347 85.98 25.42 -12.40
N ILE A 348 86.15 24.61 -11.34
CA ILE A 348 87.45 24.06 -10.94
C ILE A 348 88.05 23.24 -12.08
N ALA A 349 87.27 22.40 -12.77
CA ALA A 349 87.76 21.63 -13.92
C ALA A 349 88.18 22.54 -15.08
N THR A 350 87.46 23.64 -15.31
CA THR A 350 87.78 24.63 -16.36
C THR A 350 89.04 25.41 -16.00
N GLU A 351 89.18 25.83 -14.74
CA GLU A 351 90.33 26.52 -14.19
C GLU A 351 91.56 25.60 -14.11
N LEU A 352 91.37 24.31 -13.82
CA LEU A 352 92.41 23.29 -13.86
C LEU A 352 92.87 22.97 -15.30
N ALA A 353 91.94 22.96 -16.26
CA ALA A 353 92.27 22.84 -17.68
C ALA A 353 93.02 24.08 -18.19
N ALA A 354 92.62 25.28 -17.76
CA ALA A 354 93.34 26.52 -18.05
C ALA A 354 94.74 26.52 -17.41
N SER A 355 94.85 26.12 -16.14
CA SER A 355 96.13 25.96 -15.43
C SER A 355 97.03 24.91 -16.11
N SER A 356 96.46 23.82 -16.64
CA SER A 356 97.21 22.84 -17.41
C SER A 356 97.76 23.41 -18.73
N ASN A 357 97.00 24.28 -19.41
CA ASN A 357 97.49 25.01 -20.59
C ASN A 357 98.59 26.02 -20.23
N GLU A 358 98.47 26.70 -19.09
CA GLU A 358 99.48 27.63 -18.58
C GLU A 358 100.80 26.92 -18.21
N VAL A 359 100.71 25.76 -17.57
CA VAL A 359 101.87 24.90 -17.26
C VAL A 359 102.54 24.38 -18.54
N ASN A 360 101.76 24.07 -19.57
CA ASN A 360 102.29 23.62 -20.86
C ASN A 360 103.06 24.76 -21.57
N ALA A 361 102.53 25.98 -21.54
CA ALA A 361 103.21 27.17 -22.05
C ALA A 361 104.50 27.50 -21.26
N ALA A 362 104.46 27.39 -19.93
CA ALA A 362 105.65 27.56 -19.09
C ALA A 362 106.71 26.48 -19.36
N SER A 363 106.29 25.26 -19.70
CA SER A 363 107.22 24.18 -20.09
C SER A 363 107.91 24.46 -21.44
N GLU A 364 107.20 25.08 -22.40
CA GLU A 364 107.77 25.55 -23.67
C GLU A 364 108.78 26.69 -23.46
N GLU A 365 108.48 27.62 -22.55
CA GLU A 365 109.38 28.73 -22.20
C GLU A 365 110.67 28.22 -21.52
N ILE A 366 110.57 27.30 -20.56
CA ILE A 366 111.73 26.67 -19.90
C ILE A 366 112.59 25.91 -20.92
N ALA A 367 111.98 25.19 -21.87
CA ALA A 367 112.71 24.50 -22.92
C ALA A 367 113.51 25.48 -23.81
N SER A 368 112.89 26.61 -24.19
CA SER A 368 113.55 27.69 -24.92
C SER A 368 114.73 28.28 -24.15
N THR A 369 114.55 28.61 -22.87
CA THR A 369 115.63 29.15 -22.03
C THR A 369 116.77 28.14 -21.86
N THR A 370 116.46 26.86 -21.72
CA THR A 370 117.47 25.80 -21.59
C THR A 370 118.29 25.64 -22.87
N GLN A 371 117.66 25.81 -24.04
CA GLN A 371 118.33 25.78 -25.33
C GLN A 371 119.23 27.01 -25.54
N GLU A 372 118.76 28.19 -25.15
CA GLU A 372 119.54 29.44 -25.16
C GLU A 372 120.76 29.36 -24.23
N VAL A 373 120.59 28.82 -23.02
CA VAL A 373 121.68 28.60 -22.06
C VAL A 373 122.70 27.59 -22.61
N SER A 374 122.25 26.51 -23.26
CA SER A 374 123.17 25.56 -23.91
C SER A 374 123.99 26.21 -25.02
N GLN A 375 123.38 27.03 -25.88
CA GLN A 375 124.09 27.77 -26.92
C GLN A 375 125.11 28.76 -26.36
N ASN A 376 124.73 29.52 -25.33
CA ASN A 376 125.65 30.44 -24.65
C ASN A 376 126.81 29.71 -23.97
N THR A 377 126.55 28.57 -23.35
CA THR A 377 127.59 27.73 -22.73
C THR A 377 128.57 27.22 -23.80
N GLN A 378 128.08 26.81 -24.96
CA GLN A 378 128.92 26.42 -26.10
C GLN A 378 129.84 27.57 -26.54
N GLY A 379 129.30 28.78 -26.68
CA GLY A 379 130.09 29.97 -27.06
C GLY A 379 131.14 30.37 -26.01
N GLN A 380 130.85 30.19 -24.72
CA GLN A 380 131.82 30.40 -23.65
C GLN A 380 132.95 29.35 -23.65
N VAL A 381 132.61 28.09 -23.96
CA VAL A 381 133.62 27.03 -24.11
C VAL A 381 134.54 27.32 -25.30
N ASP A 382 134.00 27.77 -26.43
CA ASP A 382 134.81 28.17 -27.58
C ASP A 382 135.76 29.33 -27.25
N SER A 383 135.29 30.30 -26.46
CA SER A 383 136.11 31.42 -25.97
C SER A 383 137.24 30.95 -25.03
N LEU A 384 136.98 29.96 -24.18
CA LEU A 384 138.01 29.36 -23.31
C LEU A 384 139.05 28.57 -24.10
N VAL A 385 138.66 27.93 -25.20
CA VAL A 385 139.59 27.26 -26.12
C VAL A 385 140.50 28.28 -26.81
N GLU A 386 139.99 29.43 -27.22
CA GLU A 386 140.82 30.52 -27.75
C GLU A 386 141.78 31.10 -26.71
N ILE A 387 141.32 31.32 -25.47
CA ILE A 387 142.18 31.77 -24.37
C ILE A 387 143.27 30.74 -24.09
N SER A 388 142.96 29.44 -24.12
CA SER A 388 143.93 28.35 -23.96
C SER A 388 144.97 28.35 -25.07
N LYS A 389 144.58 28.58 -26.33
CA LYS A 389 145.52 28.77 -27.44
C LYS A 389 146.41 30.01 -27.23
N MET A 390 145.83 31.11 -26.77
CA MET A 390 146.56 32.35 -26.50
C MET A 390 147.56 32.21 -25.36
N ALA A 391 147.18 31.53 -24.28
CA ALA A 391 148.06 31.22 -23.15
C ALA A 391 149.23 30.30 -23.55
N ASN A 392 148.99 29.32 -24.42
CA ASN A 392 150.06 28.49 -24.98
C ASN A 392 151.03 29.30 -25.85
N ASN A 393 150.51 30.25 -26.65
CA ASN A 393 151.36 31.16 -27.44
C ASN A 393 152.22 32.08 -26.54
N ILE A 394 151.68 32.57 -25.42
CA ILE A 394 152.43 33.38 -24.45
C ILE A 394 153.52 32.55 -23.75
N SER A 395 153.22 31.31 -23.35
CA SER A 395 154.20 30.40 -22.75
C SER A 395 155.35 30.08 -23.70
N SER A 396 155.08 29.96 -25.00
CA SER A 396 156.10 29.76 -26.04
C SER A 396 157.04 30.96 -26.15
N LEU A 397 156.52 32.18 -26.05
CA LEU A 397 157.31 33.42 -26.22
C LEU A 397 158.18 33.73 -24.99
N SER A 398 157.75 33.31 -23.80
CA SER A 398 158.49 33.48 -22.54
C SER A 398 159.77 32.64 -22.44
N HIS A 399 159.98 31.66 -23.33
CA HIS A 399 161.19 30.82 -23.31
C HIS A 399 162.31 31.31 -24.24
N GLU A 400 162.08 32.40 -24.99
CA GLU A 400 163.01 32.95 -25.98
C GLU A 400 163.67 34.29 -25.56
N ILE A 401 163.42 34.79 -24.35
CA ILE A 401 164.03 35.99 -23.75
C ILE A 401 164.52 35.64 -22.35
#